data_AF-A0A4Y2H7P0-F1
#
_entry.id   AF-A0A4Y2H7P0-F1
#
_cell.length_a   1.000
_cell.length_b   1.000
_cell.length_c   1.000
_cell.angle_alpha   90.00
_cell.angle_beta   90.00
_cell.angle_gamma   90.00
#
_symmetry.space_group_name_H-M   'P 1'
#
loop_
_entity.id
_entity.type
_entity.pdbx_description
1 polymer ?
#
loop_
_entity_poly.entity_id
_entity_poly.type
_entity_poly.pdbx_seq_one_letter_code
_entity_poly.pdbx_strand_id
1 'polypeptide(L)'
;MRKDFITPKLVAALDRCQLNMRDSVCILAATIDALGCNINEFPIRKSSIQRIRTEKRKERVENIKIDFQNEVPDFVTLHWNDKLLPALSARISKEKRLPIVISYGLKNNSLL
;
A
#
# COMPACT_ATOMS: atom_id res chain seq x y z
N MET A 1 16.16 -23.99 -1.53
CA MET A 1 15.56 -22.63 -1.62
C MET A 1 14.47 -22.50 -0.57
N ARG A 2 14.33 -21.33 0.08
CA ARG A 2 13.16 -21.06 0.94
C ARG A 2 11.92 -20.84 0.07
N LYS A 3 10.76 -21.29 0.53
CA LYS A 3 9.48 -21.08 -0.14
C LYS A 3 9.09 -19.61 -0.02
N ASP A 4 8.92 -18.95 -1.16
CA ASP A 4 8.33 -17.62 -1.17
C ASP A 4 6.81 -17.74 -1.05
N PHE A 5 6.26 -17.02 -0.08
CA PHE A 5 4.83 -16.96 0.20
C PHE A 5 4.34 -15.51 0.28
N ILE A 6 5.24 -14.54 0.07
CA ILE A 6 4.92 -13.12 0.19
C ILE A 6 4.32 -12.62 -1.12
N THR A 7 2.99 -12.68 -1.19
CA THR A 7 2.24 -12.13 -2.32
C THR A 7 1.97 -10.63 -2.14
N PRO A 8 1.72 -9.88 -3.23
CA PRO A 8 1.24 -8.49 -3.13
C PRO A 8 -0.01 -8.35 -2.24
N LYS A 9 -0.91 -9.35 -2.28
CA LYS A 9 -2.11 -9.40 -1.44
C LYS A 9 -1.78 -9.50 0.04
N LEU A 10 -0.79 -10.32 0.42
CA LEU A 10 -0.33 -10.41 1.80
C LEU A 10 0.26 -9.08 2.27
N VAL A 11 1.12 -8.45 1.46
CA VAL A 11 1.71 -7.14 1.79
C VAL A 11 0.62 -6.08 1.97
N ALA A 12 -0.37 -6.04 1.08
CA ALA A 12 -1.50 -5.12 1.18
C ALA A 12 -2.32 -5.34 2.46
N ALA A 13 -2.53 -6.59 2.87
CA ALA A 13 -3.22 -6.91 4.13
C ALA A 13 -2.43 -6.44 5.35
N LEU A 14 -1.12 -6.71 5.38
CA LEU A 14 -0.25 -6.27 6.47
C LEU A 14 -0.22 -4.73 6.59
N ASP A 15 -0.25 -4.03 5.45
CA ASP A 15 -0.26 -2.55 5.40
C ASP A 15 -1.60 -1.96 5.80
N ARG A 16 -2.72 -2.56 5.37
CA ARG A 16 -4.07 -2.16 5.77
C ARG A 16 -4.31 -2.32 7.27
N CYS A 17 -3.74 -3.36 7.87
CA CYS A 17 -3.77 -3.57 9.31
C CYS A 17 -2.72 -2.73 10.08
N GLN A 18 -1.97 -1.87 9.39
CA GLN A 18 -0.93 -1.01 9.98
C GLN A 18 0.11 -1.79 10.80
N LEU A 19 0.37 -3.04 10.42
CA LEU A 19 1.25 -3.93 11.19
C LEU A 19 2.69 -3.48 11.03
N ASN A 20 3.31 -3.15 12.16
CA ASN A 20 4.75 -2.94 12.22
C ASN A 20 5.50 -4.25 11.90
N MET A 21 6.81 -4.14 11.72
CA MET A 21 7.63 -5.29 11.32
C MET A 21 7.64 -6.42 12.35
N ARG A 22 7.58 -6.11 13.65
CA ARG A 22 7.59 -7.11 14.72
C ARG A 22 6.28 -7.89 14.75
N ASP A 23 5.16 -7.18 14.67
CA ASP A 23 3.83 -7.80 14.68
C ASP A 23 3.61 -8.63 13.43
N SER A 24 4.12 -8.15 12.29
CA SER A 24 4.10 -8.92 11.04
C SER A 24 4.87 -10.24 11.18
N VAL A 25 6.10 -10.22 11.70
CA VAL A 25 6.89 -11.44 11.96
C VAL A 25 6.13 -12.39 12.89
N CYS A 26 5.57 -11.86 13.99
CA CYS A 26 4.86 -12.64 14.99
C CYS A 26 3.63 -13.35 14.42
N ILE A 27 2.76 -12.61 13.71
CA ILE A 27 1.54 -13.16 13.11
C ILE A 27 1.88 -14.20 12.04
N LEU A 28 2.88 -13.93 11.19
CA LEU A 28 3.28 -14.85 10.13
C LEU A 28 3.87 -16.14 10.70
N ALA A 29 4.72 -16.04 11.73
CA ALA A 29 5.30 -17.20 12.40
C ALA A 29 4.21 -18.06 13.07
N ALA A 30 3.31 -17.43 13.84
CA ALA A 30 2.22 -18.13 14.50
C ALA A 30 1.25 -18.79 13.50
N THR A 31 0.99 -18.15 12.37
CA THR A 31 0.15 -18.72 11.30
C THR A 31 0.81 -19.95 10.67
N ILE A 32 2.12 -19.88 10.38
CA ILE A 32 2.86 -21.01 9.79
C ILE A 32 2.94 -22.19 10.76
N ASP A 33 3.15 -21.92 12.04
CA ASP A 33 3.13 -22.91 13.11
C ASP A 33 1.76 -23.58 13.24
N ALA A 34 0.67 -22.79 13.25
CA ALA A 34 -0.70 -23.30 13.30
C ALA A 34 -1.08 -24.13 12.07
N LEU A 35 -0.45 -23.89 10.91
CA LEU A 35 -0.60 -24.70 9.70
C LEU A 35 0.28 -25.96 9.71
N GLY A 36 1.02 -26.24 10.79
CA GLY A 36 1.92 -27.40 10.91
C GLY A 36 3.13 -27.34 9.97
N CYS A 37 3.45 -26.16 9.45
CA CYS A 37 4.51 -25.98 8.49
C CYS A 37 5.84 -25.64 9.18
N ASN A 38 6.95 -26.13 8.64
CA ASN A 38 8.26 -25.82 9.19
C ASN A 38 8.63 -24.35 8.92
N ILE A 39 8.74 -23.55 9.99
CA ILE A 39 9.11 -22.13 9.95
C ILE A 39 10.41 -21.89 9.16
N ASN A 40 11.36 -22.82 9.21
CA ASN A 40 12.66 -22.67 8.53
C ASN A 40 12.57 -22.71 7.00
N GLU A 41 11.46 -23.21 6.46
CA GLU A 41 11.19 -23.22 5.02
C GLU A 41 10.85 -21.82 4.49
N PHE A 42 10.47 -20.87 5.35
CA PHE A 42 9.95 -19.56 4.95
C PHE A 42 10.92 -18.41 5.31
N PRO A 43 10.92 -17.31 4.54
CA PRO A 43 11.75 -16.13 4.83
C PRO A 43 11.14 -15.21 5.90
N ILE A 44 10.86 -15.72 7.11
CA ILE A 44 10.18 -14.97 8.21
C ILE A 44 11.12 -14.01 8.97
N ARG A 45 12.40 -13.89 8.58
CA ARG A 45 13.31 -12.94 9.24
C ARG A 45 12.82 -11.51 9.02
N LYS A 46 12.95 -10.67 10.06
CA LYS A 46 12.57 -9.25 10.02
C LYS A 46 13.13 -8.52 8.79
N SER A 47 14.42 -8.69 8.50
CA SER A 47 15.07 -8.08 7.34
C SER A 47 14.53 -8.60 6.00
N SER A 48 14.21 -9.90 5.92
CA SER A 48 13.61 -10.50 4.73
C SER A 48 12.23 -9.91 4.46
N ILE A 49 11.35 -9.87 5.46
CA ILE A 49 10.01 -9.29 5.32
C ILE A 49 10.09 -7.80 4.99
N GLN A 50 11.05 -7.07 5.59
CA GLN A 50 11.23 -5.64 5.31
C GLN A 50 11.63 -5.41 3.86
N ARG A 51 12.65 -6.14 3.37
CA ARG A 51 13.10 -6.06 1.98
C ARG A 51 11.97 -6.34 1.01
N ILE A 52 11.23 -7.44 1.22
CA ILE A 52 10.15 -7.85 0.32
C ILE A 52 8.98 -6.84 0.36
N ARG A 53 8.63 -6.31 1.54
CA ARG A 53 7.62 -5.24 1.66
C ARG A 53 8.03 -4.00 0.86
N THR A 54 9.29 -3.59 0.96
CA THR A 54 9.80 -2.44 0.20
C THR A 54 9.76 -2.70 -1.31
N GLU A 55 10.18 -3.89 -1.75
CA GLU A 55 10.13 -4.29 -3.17
C GLU A 55 8.70 -4.27 -3.71
N LYS A 56 7.75 -4.89 -2.99
CA LYS A 56 6.33 -4.92 -3.41
C LYS A 56 5.66 -3.56 -3.38
N ARG A 57 6.03 -2.67 -2.45
CA ARG A 57 5.57 -1.28 -2.46
C ARG A 57 6.14 -0.51 -3.64
N LYS A 58 7.42 -0.71 -3.98
CA LYS A 58 8.05 -0.10 -5.15
C LYS A 58 7.38 -0.55 -6.44
N GLU A 59 7.16 -1.85 -6.61
CA GLU A 59 6.43 -2.44 -7.73
C GLU A 59 5.03 -1.81 -7.87
N ARG A 60 4.29 -1.70 -6.75
CA ARG A 60 2.97 -1.07 -6.75
C ARG A 60 3.02 0.40 -7.16
N VAL A 61 4.01 1.17 -6.70
CA VAL A 61 4.17 2.59 -7.06
C VAL A 61 4.46 2.74 -8.55
N GLU A 62 5.33 1.91 -9.11
CA GLU A 62 5.62 1.95 -10.55
C GLU A 62 4.40 1.59 -11.39
N ASN A 63 3.64 0.56 -11.00
CA ASN A 63 2.39 0.20 -11.70
C ASN A 63 1.39 1.36 -11.67
N ILE A 64 1.16 1.98 -10.50
CA ILE A 64 0.28 3.15 -10.38
C ILE A 64 0.77 4.29 -11.27
N LYS A 65 2.08 4.53 -11.34
CA LYS A 65 2.66 5.58 -12.17
C LYS A 65 2.45 5.30 -13.65
N ILE A 66 2.67 4.07 -14.10
CA ILE A 66 2.47 3.64 -15.49
C ILE A 66 0.99 3.75 -15.85
N ASP A 67 0.10 3.21 -15.02
CA ASP A 67 -1.35 3.27 -15.23
C ASP A 67 -1.82 4.73 -15.33
N PHE A 68 -1.33 5.58 -14.42
CA PHE A 68 -1.61 7.01 -14.47
C PHE A 68 -1.11 7.63 -15.78
N GLN A 69 0.16 7.43 -16.16
CA GLN A 69 0.73 7.99 -17.39
C GLN A 69 0.01 7.53 -18.67
N ASN A 70 -0.48 6.29 -18.71
CA ASN A 70 -1.23 5.77 -19.86
C ASN A 70 -2.61 6.40 -20.00
N GLU A 71 -3.20 6.84 -18.88
CA GLU A 71 -4.52 7.48 -18.83
C GLU A 71 -4.44 9.01 -18.78
N VAL A 72 -3.23 9.60 -18.83
CA VAL A 72 -3.04 11.02 -18.50
C VAL A 72 -3.53 11.97 -19.62
N PRO A 73 -4.37 12.95 -19.27
CA PRO A 73 -4.66 14.16 -20.06
C PRO A 73 -3.52 15.19 -19.92
N ASP A 74 -3.26 16.02 -20.93
CA ASP A 74 -2.04 16.83 -21.08
C ASP A 74 -1.59 17.67 -19.86
N PHE A 75 -2.51 18.04 -18.97
CA PHE A 75 -2.19 18.68 -17.70
C PHE A 75 -3.10 18.21 -16.57
N VAL A 76 -2.51 18.15 -15.36
CA VAL A 76 -3.18 17.76 -14.12
C VAL A 76 -2.88 18.81 -13.04
N THR A 77 -3.92 19.28 -12.35
CA THR A 77 -3.79 20.12 -11.16
C THR A 77 -4.13 19.29 -9.93
N LEU A 78 -3.17 19.13 -9.02
CA LEU A 78 -3.35 18.46 -7.74
C LEU A 78 -3.64 19.48 -6.65
N HIS A 79 -4.84 19.43 -6.08
CA HIS A 79 -5.18 20.22 -4.89
C HIS A 79 -5.22 19.31 -3.66
N TRP A 80 -4.28 19.52 -2.75
CA TRP A 80 -4.22 18.81 -1.48
C TRP A 80 -4.33 19.84 -0.35
N ASN A 81 -5.24 19.60 0.59
CA ASN A 81 -5.37 20.44 1.77
C ASN A 81 -5.58 19.56 3.00
N ASP A 82 -5.08 20.00 4.14
CA ASP A 82 -5.26 19.34 5.42
C ASP A 82 -6.39 19.99 6.21
N LYS A 83 -7.38 19.21 6.64
CA LYS A 83 -8.42 19.73 7.54
C LYS A 83 -8.72 18.73 8.65
N LEU A 84 -8.70 19.19 9.89
CA LEU A 84 -9.28 18.45 11.02
C LEU A 84 -10.79 18.49 10.90
N LEU A 85 -11.41 17.32 10.72
CA LEU A 85 -12.86 17.17 10.64
C LEU A 85 -13.37 16.35 11.83
N PRO A 86 -14.64 16.51 12.24
CA PRO A 86 -15.25 15.61 13.21
C PRO A 86 -15.14 14.16 12.70
N ALA A 87 -14.73 13.24 13.57
CA ALA A 87 -14.64 11.84 13.17
C ALA A 87 -16.06 11.26 12.99
N LEU A 88 -16.21 10.28 12.10
CA LEU A 88 -17.49 9.56 11.92
C LEU A 88 -17.75 8.57 13.06
N SER A 89 -16.72 8.25 13.84
CA SER A 89 -16.78 7.35 14.98
C SER A 89 -17.07 8.13 16.26
N ALA A 90 -18.04 7.67 17.06
CA ALA A 90 -18.31 8.22 18.38
C ALA A 90 -17.12 8.10 19.36
N ARG A 91 -16.10 7.29 19.04
CA ARG A 91 -14.90 7.10 19.88
C ARG A 91 -13.80 8.14 19.63
N ILE A 92 -13.86 8.88 18.51
CA ILE A 92 -12.80 9.81 18.11
C ILE A 92 -13.44 11.19 17.92
N SER A 93 -12.92 12.23 18.58
CA SER A 93 -13.52 13.57 18.52
C SER A 93 -13.22 14.31 17.21
N LYS A 94 -11.99 14.16 16.69
CA LYS A 94 -11.55 14.74 15.41
C LYS A 94 -10.61 13.78 14.69
N GLU A 95 -10.73 13.74 13.38
CA GLU A 95 -9.88 12.98 12.48
C GLU A 95 -9.25 13.93 11.46
N LYS A 96 -7.94 13.82 11.25
CA LYS A 96 -7.25 14.54 10.20
C LYS A 96 -7.63 13.90 8.87
N ARG A 97 -8.32 14.65 8.00
CA ARG A 97 -8.59 14.21 6.64
C ARG A 97 -7.74 15.02 5.66
N LEU A 98 -7.17 14.31 4.71
CA LEU A 98 -6.42 14.83 3.58
C LEU A 98 -7.31 14.71 2.33
N PRO A 99 -8.20 15.67 2.03
CA PRO A 99 -8.81 15.75 0.71
C PRO A 99 -7.72 15.93 -0.34
N ILE A 100 -7.66 14.97 -1.25
CA ILE A 100 -6.86 15.03 -2.47
C ILE A 100 -7.85 15.16 -3.62
N VAL A 101 -7.83 16.31 -4.29
CA VAL A 101 -8.66 16.59 -5.48
C VAL A 101 -7.73 16.68 -6.69
N ILE A 102 -8.10 15.99 -7.76
CA ILE A 102 -7.36 16.00 -9.02
C ILE A 102 -8.28 16.60 -10.07
N SER A 103 -7.86 17.71 -10.67
CA SER A 103 -8.51 18.35 -11.82
C SER A 103 -7.66 18.10 -13.06
N TYR A 104 -8.28 17.80 -14.20
CA TYR A 104 -7.55 17.50 -15.43
C TYR A 104 -8.24 18.02 -16.68
N GLY A 105 -7.48 18.28 -17.76
CA GLY A 105 -8.02 18.74 -19.04
C GLY A 105 -7.27 18.15 -20.23
N LEU A 106 -8.02 17.76 -21.27
CA LEU A 106 -7.47 17.26 -22.53
C LEU A 106 -7.08 18.44 -23.42
N LYS A 107 -5.95 18.40 -24.15
CA LYS A 107 -5.78 19.31 -25.30
C LYS A 107 -6.78 18.92 -26.37
N ASN A 108 -7.59 19.89 -26.79
CA ASN A 108 -8.27 19.80 -28.07
C ASN A 108 -7.22 19.87 -29.19
N ASN A 109 -6.83 18.72 -29.74
CA ASN A 109 -6.07 18.66 -31.00
C ASN A 109 -7.00 18.82 -32.22
N SER A 110 -7.99 19.72 -32.14
CA SER A 110 -8.76 20.12 -33.31
C SER A 110 -7.97 21.19 -34.08
N LEU A 111 -7.00 20.75 -34.87
CA LEU A 111 -6.58 21.48 -36.06
C LEU A 111 -7.60 21.13 -37.16
N LEU A 112 -8.61 21.98 -37.31
CA LEU A 112 -9.30 22.21 -38.59
C LEU A 112 -8.90 23.60 -39.07
#